data_AF-A0A4Z0K9H4-F1
#
_entry.id   AF-A0A4Z0K9H4-F1
#
_cell.length_a   1.000
_cell.length_b   1.000
_cell.length_c   1.000
_cell.angle_alpha   90.00
_cell.angle_beta   90.00
_cell.angle_gamma   90.00
#
_symmetry.space_group_name_H-M   'P 1'
#
loop_
_entity.id
_entity.type
_entity.pdbx_description
1 polymer ?
#
loop_
_entity_poly.entity_id
_entity_poly.type
_entity_poly.pdbx_seq_one_letter_code
_entity_poly.pdbx_strand_id
1 'polypeptide(L)'
;MNDHLRTLTARRQSWFGLKLPVKTALAQPMLHPLLRTIAPRIKGLKIGRLPAPIELTEIRGRAGGADFILVEPFRCEIAKEFYWGKGRRTEPEDAFALDLMVALSADADVFIDIGAYTGVFTMAVLAANEDVRAHVFEIIPAVVAGVEKNVDRNGFNRRVTIHPTGVGSPDTWMNVPIGDGGSALPSFYSSDMQFDSDAEVRFTSLNALLPEVLGETSGETSDADGQSQPGEGLPGAPGRGEAPHVTVKIDVEGGENDVFAHGQEFLAAIHPDILCEVLEDRAKPRELMGHLGEYGYHYYLIGEDRLYAQTTIRPDARLRDWLFTLRSPDEMRAAGYPVD
;
A
#
# COMPACT_ATOMS: atom_id res chain seq x y z
N MET A 1 4.07 34.15 -39.08
CA MET A 1 4.12 34.56 -37.66
C MET A 1 2.91 33.93 -37.01
N ASN A 2 3.05 32.64 -36.66
CA ASN A 2 1.91 31.78 -36.34
C ASN A 2 1.48 31.96 -34.89
N ASP A 3 0.20 32.29 -34.74
CA ASP A 3 -0.52 32.46 -33.49
C ASP A 3 -0.74 31.08 -32.84
N HIS A 4 0.28 30.56 -32.16
CA HIS A 4 0.24 29.28 -31.44
C HIS A 4 -0.44 29.35 -30.06
N LEU A 5 -1.13 30.45 -29.73
CA LEU A 5 -1.68 30.70 -28.38
C LEU A 5 -3.19 30.40 -28.21
N ARG A 6 -3.83 29.72 -29.16
CA ARG A 6 -5.31 29.57 -29.16
C ARG A 6 -5.85 28.15 -28.98
N THR A 7 -5.06 27.18 -28.54
CA THR A 7 -5.56 25.84 -28.21
C THR A 7 -5.51 25.55 -26.70
N LEU A 8 -6.56 24.89 -26.20
CA LEU A 8 -6.68 24.42 -24.80
C LEU A 8 -5.49 23.54 -24.38
N THR A 9 -4.89 22.85 -25.34
CA THR A 9 -3.69 22.00 -25.20
C THR A 9 -2.45 22.81 -24.81
N ALA A 10 -2.23 23.98 -25.43
CA ALA A 10 -1.11 24.87 -25.11
C ALA A 10 -1.25 25.50 -23.71
N ARG A 11 -2.48 25.79 -23.26
CA ARG A 11 -2.77 26.25 -21.90
C ARG A 11 -2.56 25.16 -20.84
N ARG A 12 -2.87 23.90 -21.16
CA ARG A 12 -2.57 22.76 -20.27
C ARG A 12 -1.07 22.56 -20.10
N GLN A 13 -0.29 22.60 -21.19
CA GLN A 13 1.18 22.48 -21.11
C GLN A 13 1.85 23.65 -20.37
N SER A 14 1.36 24.89 -20.52
CA SER A 14 1.89 26.02 -19.74
C SER A 14 1.56 25.92 -18.24
N TRP A 15 0.42 25.32 -17.88
CA TRP A 15 0.06 25.05 -16.49
C TRP A 15 0.96 23.99 -15.84
N PHE A 16 1.35 22.94 -16.58
CA PHE A 16 2.37 21.98 -16.13
C PHE A 16 3.76 22.62 -16.00
N GLY A 17 4.13 23.57 -16.87
CA GLY A 17 5.38 24.33 -16.79
C GLY A 17 5.45 25.33 -15.61
N LEU A 18 4.32 25.92 -15.22
CA LEU A 18 4.22 26.83 -14.06
C LEU A 18 4.17 26.11 -12.71
N LYS A 19 3.79 24.82 -12.68
CA LYS A 19 3.72 24.02 -11.44
C LYS A 19 5.08 23.86 -10.78
N LEU A 20 6.15 23.60 -11.54
CA LEU A 20 7.46 23.34 -10.96
C LEU A 20 8.07 24.59 -10.29
N PRO A 21 8.09 25.79 -10.91
CA PRO A 21 8.56 27.00 -10.24
C PRO A 21 7.77 27.34 -8.96
N VAL A 22 6.43 27.20 -8.98
CA VAL A 22 5.59 27.44 -7.80
C VAL A 22 5.88 26.40 -6.71
N LYS A 23 6.01 25.13 -7.08
CA LYS A 23 6.38 24.05 -6.16
C LYS A 23 7.75 24.31 -5.52
N THR A 24 8.75 24.69 -6.32
CA THR A 24 10.11 25.01 -5.85
C THR A 24 10.13 26.23 -4.94
N ALA A 25 9.30 27.25 -5.23
CA ALA A 25 9.16 28.40 -4.35
C ALA A 25 8.50 28.04 -3.02
N LEU A 26 7.44 27.24 -3.03
CA LEU A 26 6.76 26.77 -1.81
C LEU A 26 7.60 25.78 -0.99
N ALA A 27 8.54 25.07 -1.63
CA ALA A 27 9.49 24.15 -1.01
C ALA A 27 10.68 24.86 -0.33
N GLN A 28 10.70 26.19 -0.26
CA GLN A 28 11.76 26.91 0.43
C GLN A 28 11.58 26.80 1.96
N PRO A 29 12.55 26.23 2.71
CA PRO A 29 12.38 25.95 4.15
C PRO A 29 11.94 27.15 4.98
N MET A 30 12.38 28.35 4.61
CA MET A 30 12.05 29.61 5.29
C MET A 30 10.55 29.91 5.33
N LEU A 31 9.77 29.39 4.36
CA LEU A 31 8.31 29.60 4.31
C LEU A 31 7.55 28.63 5.21
N HIS A 32 8.15 27.50 5.59
CA HIS A 32 7.44 26.39 6.21
C HIS A 32 6.89 26.71 7.62
N PRO A 33 7.56 27.48 8.50
CA PRO A 33 6.97 27.91 9.78
C PRO A 33 5.67 28.70 9.60
N LEU A 34 5.64 29.57 8.59
CA LEU A 34 4.45 30.34 8.23
C LEU A 34 3.37 29.42 7.65
N LEU A 35 3.73 28.54 6.72
CA LEU A 35 2.80 27.59 6.10
C LEU A 35 2.17 26.64 7.14
N ARG A 36 2.93 26.13 8.11
CA ARG A 36 2.41 25.31 9.23
C ARG A 36 1.34 26.03 10.04
N THR A 37 1.45 27.35 10.14
CA THR A 37 0.54 28.20 10.90
C THR A 37 -0.70 28.56 10.08
N ILE A 38 -0.53 28.92 8.81
CA ILE A 38 -1.61 29.43 7.97
C ILE A 38 -2.42 28.29 7.33
N ALA A 39 -1.76 27.23 6.86
CA ALA A 39 -2.41 26.20 6.04
C ALA A 39 -3.63 25.53 6.71
N PRO A 40 -3.58 25.15 8.01
CA PRO A 40 -4.74 24.55 8.68
C PRO A 40 -5.97 25.47 8.77
N ARG A 41 -5.80 26.79 8.57
CA ARG A 41 -6.89 27.78 8.64
C ARG A 41 -7.52 28.06 7.27
N ILE A 42 -6.94 27.56 6.18
CA ILE A 42 -7.45 27.76 4.83
C ILE A 42 -8.39 26.61 4.49
N LYS A 43 -9.68 26.91 4.33
CA LYS A 43 -10.68 25.91 3.95
C LYS A 43 -10.32 25.26 2.61
N GLY A 44 -10.26 23.93 2.59
CA GLY A 44 -9.97 23.13 1.39
C GLY A 44 -8.49 22.88 1.11
N LEU A 45 -7.57 23.44 1.92
CA LEU A 45 -6.14 23.14 1.80
C LEU A 45 -5.76 21.98 2.70
N LYS A 46 -5.30 20.87 2.11
CA LYS A 46 -4.69 19.75 2.86
C LYS A 46 -3.20 20.02 3.06
N ILE A 47 -2.77 20.13 4.32
CA ILE A 47 -1.38 20.47 4.66
C ILE A 47 -0.39 19.42 4.13
N GLY A 48 -0.75 18.13 4.17
CA GLY A 48 0.06 17.03 3.64
C GLY A 48 0.34 17.14 2.13
N ARG A 49 -0.48 17.89 1.38
CA ARG A 49 -0.28 18.10 -0.06
C ARG A 49 0.68 19.24 -0.39
N LEU A 50 1.15 20.00 0.60
CA LEU A 50 2.13 21.06 0.38
C LEU A 50 3.52 20.46 0.08
N PRO A 51 4.35 21.12 -0.75
CA PRO A 51 5.69 20.62 -1.06
C PRO A 51 6.56 20.47 0.18
N ALA A 52 7.29 19.35 0.27
CA ALA A 52 8.39 19.22 1.23
C ALA A 52 9.61 20.05 0.77
N PRO A 53 10.56 20.36 1.67
CA PRO A 53 11.75 21.09 1.28
C PRO A 53 12.54 20.39 0.17
N ILE A 54 13.06 21.13 -0.80
CA ILE A 54 13.75 20.53 -1.96
C ILE A 54 15.05 19.82 -1.57
N GLU A 55 15.72 20.30 -0.52
CA GLU A 55 16.96 19.71 0.03
C GLU A 55 16.68 18.54 0.99
N LEU A 56 15.42 18.27 1.33
CA LEU A 56 15.08 17.16 2.21
C LEU A 56 15.15 15.87 1.40
N THR A 57 16.18 15.07 1.67
CA THR A 57 16.44 13.80 0.98
C THR A 57 15.73 12.62 1.62
N GLU A 58 15.46 12.70 2.94
CA GLU A 58 14.83 11.65 3.70
C GLU A 58 13.96 12.22 4.83
N ILE A 59 12.96 11.45 5.25
CA ILE A 59 12.09 11.76 6.38
C ILE A 59 11.86 10.51 7.21
N ARG A 60 11.93 10.66 8.54
CA ARG A 60 11.56 9.61 9.47
C ARG A 60 10.04 9.53 9.58
N GLY A 61 9.49 8.35 9.31
CA GLY A 61 8.12 7.97 9.66
C GLY A 61 8.07 7.19 10.96
N ARG A 62 6.92 7.26 11.64
CA ARG A 62 6.61 6.50 12.85
C ARG A 62 5.19 5.93 12.74
N ALA A 63 5.08 4.63 12.95
CA ALA A 63 3.81 3.92 13.02
C ALA A 63 3.95 2.73 13.97
N GLY A 64 2.91 2.43 14.74
CA GLY A 64 2.89 1.28 15.67
C GLY A 64 4.06 1.22 16.66
N GLY A 65 4.66 2.36 17.00
CA GLY A 65 5.82 2.44 17.90
C GLY A 65 7.19 2.22 17.23
N ALA A 66 7.22 1.81 15.96
CA ALA A 66 8.45 1.65 15.19
C ALA A 66 8.74 2.91 14.35
N ASP A 67 10.03 3.13 14.06
CA ASP A 67 10.50 4.19 13.17
C ASP A 67 11.02 3.58 11.85
N PHE A 68 10.72 4.22 10.73
CA PHE A 68 11.23 3.86 9.40
C PHE A 68 11.61 5.13 8.63
N ILE A 69 12.30 4.99 7.49
CA ILE A 69 12.74 6.09 6.65
C ILE A 69 12.01 6.04 5.29
N LEU A 70 11.53 7.19 4.83
CA LEU A 70 11.10 7.40 3.45
C LEU A 70 12.06 8.37 2.75
N VAL A 71 12.43 8.06 1.51
CA VAL A 71 13.34 8.87 0.69
C VAL A 71 12.59 9.79 -0.27
N GLU A 72 13.29 10.82 -0.74
CA GLU A 72 12.84 11.75 -1.78
C GLU A 72 11.45 12.39 -1.51
N PRO A 73 11.19 12.98 -0.32
CA PRO A 73 9.90 13.59 0.01
C PRO A 73 9.46 14.73 -0.91
N PHE A 74 10.40 15.33 -1.66
CA PHE A 74 10.05 16.28 -2.72
C PHE A 74 9.27 15.62 -3.87
N ARG A 75 9.55 14.35 -4.19
CA ARG A 75 8.92 13.60 -5.31
C ARG A 75 7.74 12.72 -4.85
N CYS A 76 7.78 12.20 -3.63
CA CYS A 76 6.76 11.28 -3.11
C CYS A 76 5.64 12.01 -2.35
N GLU A 77 4.38 11.72 -2.69
CA GLU A 77 3.20 12.33 -2.04
C GLU A 77 2.98 11.86 -0.61
N ILE A 78 3.38 10.63 -0.28
CA ILE A 78 3.25 10.10 1.06
C ILE A 78 4.38 10.62 1.96
N ALA A 79 5.62 10.61 1.51
CA ALA A 79 6.76 11.06 2.30
C ALA A 79 6.64 12.55 2.72
N LYS A 80 6.04 13.42 1.89
CA LYS A 80 5.74 14.80 2.31
C LYS A 80 4.69 14.86 3.43
N GLU A 81 3.73 13.93 3.51
CA GLU A 81 2.79 13.89 4.64
C GLU A 81 3.55 13.69 5.94
N PHE A 82 4.52 12.76 5.98
CA PHE A 82 5.35 12.56 7.17
C PHE A 82 6.16 13.80 7.54
N TYR A 83 6.64 14.57 6.56
CA TYR A 83 7.28 15.86 6.86
C TYR A 83 6.30 16.83 7.53
N TRP A 84 5.10 17.00 6.98
CA TRP A 84 4.10 17.93 7.50
C TRP A 84 3.48 17.46 8.82
N GLY A 85 3.21 16.17 8.97
CA GLY A 85 2.69 15.51 10.17
C GLY A 85 3.76 15.15 11.21
N LYS A 86 5.00 15.63 11.04
CA LYS A 86 6.10 15.46 12.01
C LYS A 86 6.37 13.99 12.36
N GLY A 87 6.46 13.16 11.32
CA GLY A 87 6.71 11.72 11.43
C GLY A 87 5.43 10.87 11.46
N ARG A 88 4.25 11.46 11.28
CA ARG A 88 2.98 10.72 11.08
C ARG A 88 2.28 11.21 9.82
N ARG A 89 1.36 10.40 9.27
CA ARG A 89 0.45 10.83 8.20
C ARG A 89 -0.43 11.98 8.69
N THR A 90 -0.81 12.89 7.78
CA THR A 90 -1.50 14.13 8.18
C THR A 90 -2.99 13.97 8.37
N GLU A 91 -3.63 13.10 7.58
CA GLU A 91 -5.04 12.80 7.74
C GLU A 91 -5.19 11.72 8.84
N PRO A 92 -6.07 11.91 9.84
CA PRO A 92 -6.21 10.98 10.96
C PRO A 92 -6.58 9.56 10.54
N GLU A 93 -7.52 9.40 9.61
CA GLU A 93 -7.98 8.10 9.09
C GLU A 93 -6.84 7.31 8.44
N ASP A 94 -6.03 7.99 7.64
CA ASP A 94 -4.84 7.44 7.00
C ASP A 94 -3.76 7.02 8.02
N ALA A 95 -3.58 7.81 9.08
CA ALA A 95 -2.65 7.51 10.15
C ALA A 95 -3.14 6.32 11.00
N PHE A 96 -4.44 6.24 11.25
CA PHE A 96 -5.04 5.13 11.97
C PHE A 96 -5.01 3.83 11.15
N ALA A 97 -5.29 3.88 9.84
CA ALA A 97 -5.15 2.73 8.94
C ALA A 97 -3.72 2.15 8.96
N LEU A 98 -2.71 3.01 8.93
CA LEU A 98 -1.30 2.60 9.01
C LEU A 98 -0.96 1.95 10.37
N ASP A 99 -1.36 2.58 11.48
CA ASP A 99 -1.14 2.02 12.82
C ASP A 99 -1.88 0.70 13.02
N LEU A 100 -3.11 0.59 12.49
CA LEU A 100 -3.90 -0.64 12.51
C LEU A 100 -3.21 -1.75 11.72
N MET A 101 -2.74 -1.48 10.50
CA MET A 101 -2.05 -2.48 9.67
C MET A 101 -0.79 -3.00 10.36
N VAL A 102 -0.03 -2.12 11.02
CA VAL A 102 1.12 -2.51 11.85
C VAL A 102 0.70 -3.41 13.00
N ALA A 103 -0.38 -3.07 13.73
CA ALA A 103 -0.88 -3.87 14.83
C ALA A 103 -1.40 -5.25 14.39
N LEU A 104 -2.12 -5.31 13.28
CA LEU A 104 -2.59 -6.56 12.68
C LEU A 104 -1.42 -7.45 12.23
N SER A 105 -0.32 -6.85 11.83
CA SER A 105 0.86 -7.56 11.31
C SER A 105 1.94 -7.81 12.37
N ALA A 106 1.63 -7.61 13.65
CA ALA A 106 2.61 -7.70 14.74
C ALA A 106 3.20 -9.12 14.89
N ASP A 107 2.41 -10.14 14.56
CA ASP A 107 2.75 -11.56 14.58
C ASP A 107 2.43 -12.24 13.22
N ALA A 108 2.36 -11.45 12.14
CA ALA A 108 2.21 -12.00 10.80
C ALA A 108 3.52 -12.59 10.29
N ASP A 109 3.41 -13.74 9.61
CA ASP A 109 4.52 -14.37 8.89
C ASP A 109 4.76 -13.66 7.55
N VAL A 110 3.66 -13.29 6.87
CA VAL A 110 3.69 -12.67 5.54
C VAL A 110 2.80 -11.43 5.49
N PHE A 111 3.32 -10.35 4.92
CA PHE A 111 2.58 -9.14 4.57
C PHE A 111 2.51 -8.97 3.04
N ILE A 112 1.33 -8.73 2.49
CA ILE A 112 1.14 -8.50 1.06
C ILE A 112 0.64 -7.07 0.84
N ASP A 113 1.41 -6.24 0.13
CA ASP A 113 1.09 -4.84 -0.15
C ASP A 113 0.73 -4.67 -1.64
N ILE A 114 -0.56 -4.73 -1.96
CA ILE A 114 -1.08 -4.64 -3.33
C ILE A 114 -1.41 -3.19 -3.68
N GLY A 115 -0.73 -2.66 -4.70
CA GLY A 115 -0.76 -1.24 -5.04
C GLY A 115 -0.01 -0.42 -3.99
N ALA A 116 1.24 -0.82 -3.73
CA ALA A 116 2.02 -0.31 -2.61
C ALA A 116 2.42 1.17 -2.76
N TYR A 117 2.31 1.74 -3.97
CA TYR A 117 2.90 3.02 -4.32
C TYR A 117 4.37 3.04 -3.89
N THR A 118 4.78 3.95 -3.00
CA THR A 118 6.17 4.03 -2.50
C THR A 118 6.44 3.16 -1.26
N GLY A 119 5.52 2.25 -0.91
CA GLY A 119 5.72 1.19 0.09
C GLY A 119 5.59 1.64 1.54
N VAL A 120 4.77 2.65 1.86
CA VAL A 120 4.66 3.17 3.23
C VAL A 120 4.20 2.11 4.24
N PHE A 121 3.21 1.28 3.87
CA PHE A 121 2.70 0.21 4.71
C PHE A 121 3.77 -0.88 4.87
N THR A 122 4.38 -1.31 3.76
CA THR A 122 5.53 -2.22 3.76
C THR A 122 6.62 -1.77 4.73
N MET A 123 7.08 -0.51 4.66
CA MET A 123 8.16 0.00 5.52
C MET A 123 7.75 0.03 7.00
N ALA A 124 6.51 0.41 7.29
CA ALA A 124 6.00 0.46 8.65
C ALA A 124 5.87 -0.93 9.28
N VAL A 125 5.30 -1.90 8.55
CA VAL A 125 5.12 -3.28 9.00
C VAL A 125 6.48 -3.95 9.25
N LEU A 126 7.41 -3.87 8.29
CA LEU A 126 8.76 -4.46 8.43
C LEU A 126 9.61 -3.82 9.52
N ALA A 127 9.36 -2.56 9.87
CA ALA A 127 10.04 -1.89 10.97
C ALA A 127 9.52 -2.33 12.35
N ALA A 128 8.26 -2.76 12.42
CA ALA A 128 7.60 -3.16 13.67
C ALA A 128 7.64 -4.67 13.93
N ASN A 129 7.73 -5.48 12.87
CA ASN A 129 7.87 -6.92 12.93
C ASN A 129 9.18 -7.33 12.22
N GLU A 130 10.10 -7.93 12.97
CA GLU A 130 11.43 -8.32 12.48
C GLU A 130 11.41 -9.62 11.64
N ASP A 131 10.37 -10.44 11.82
CA ASP A 131 10.25 -11.77 11.22
C ASP A 131 9.39 -11.78 9.95
N VAL A 132 8.49 -10.79 9.79
CA VAL A 132 7.60 -10.71 8.62
C VAL A 132 8.39 -10.58 7.32
N ARG A 133 7.91 -11.29 6.30
CA ARG A 133 8.33 -11.16 4.90
C ARG A 133 7.25 -10.45 4.10
N ALA A 134 7.63 -9.63 3.14
CA ALA A 134 6.71 -8.79 2.40
C ALA A 134 6.72 -9.04 0.89
N HIS A 135 5.54 -9.17 0.28
CA HIS A 135 5.34 -9.15 -1.17
C HIS A 135 4.72 -7.82 -1.56
N VAL A 136 5.42 -7.04 -2.39
CA VAL A 136 5.05 -5.66 -2.70
C VAL A 136 4.73 -5.55 -4.18
N PHE A 137 3.51 -5.14 -4.53
CA PHE A 137 3.04 -5.03 -5.91
C PHE A 137 2.86 -3.57 -6.29
N GLU A 138 3.52 -3.16 -7.38
CA GLU A 138 3.37 -1.83 -7.97
C GLU A 138 3.57 -1.93 -9.48
N ILE A 139 2.71 -1.27 -10.26
CA ILE A 139 2.71 -1.39 -11.72
C ILE A 139 3.56 -0.31 -12.38
N ILE A 140 3.81 0.82 -11.73
CA ILE A 140 4.49 1.97 -12.35
C ILE A 140 6.01 1.86 -12.14
N PRO A 141 6.84 1.72 -13.21
CA PRO A 141 8.28 1.51 -13.06
C PRO A 141 9.00 2.59 -12.25
N ALA A 142 8.63 3.86 -12.44
CA ALA A 142 9.22 4.97 -11.69
C ALA A 142 8.88 4.92 -10.18
N VAL A 143 7.73 4.34 -9.83
CA VAL A 143 7.29 4.16 -8.44
C VAL A 143 7.93 2.92 -7.83
N VAL A 144 8.04 1.82 -8.59
CA VAL A 144 8.83 0.62 -8.21
C VAL A 144 10.25 1.02 -7.81
N ALA A 145 10.92 1.86 -8.60
CA ALA A 145 12.25 2.39 -8.25
C ALA A 145 12.25 3.22 -6.94
N GLY A 146 11.12 3.83 -6.59
CA GLY A 146 10.92 4.51 -5.30
C GLY A 146 10.79 3.52 -4.14
N VAL A 147 10.05 2.42 -4.34
CA VAL A 147 9.95 1.30 -3.36
C VAL A 147 11.33 0.72 -3.11
N GLU A 148 12.08 0.37 -4.16
CA GLU A 148 13.43 -0.18 -4.07
C GLU A 148 14.35 0.70 -3.21
N LYS A 149 14.37 2.02 -3.47
CA LYS A 149 15.16 2.96 -2.66
C LYS A 149 14.74 2.99 -1.19
N ASN A 150 13.44 2.89 -0.89
CA ASN A 150 12.96 2.84 0.49
C ASN A 150 13.36 1.52 1.17
N VAL A 151 13.21 0.39 0.49
CA VAL A 151 13.62 -0.94 0.99
C VAL A 151 15.13 -0.93 1.28
N ASP A 152 15.94 -0.46 0.34
CA ASP A 152 17.39 -0.32 0.48
C ASP A 152 17.77 0.57 1.67
N ARG A 153 17.12 1.74 1.77
CA ARG A 153 17.43 2.72 2.81
C ARG A 153 17.15 2.19 4.22
N ASN A 154 16.18 1.30 4.38
CA ASN A 154 15.83 0.68 5.66
C ASN A 154 16.54 -0.66 5.89
N GLY A 155 17.25 -1.21 4.89
CA GLY A 155 17.94 -2.48 5.01
C GLY A 155 17.02 -3.71 4.96
N PHE A 156 15.84 -3.58 4.31
CA PHE A 156 14.82 -4.63 4.28
C PHE A 156 14.95 -5.62 3.12
N ASN A 157 16.00 -5.48 2.30
CA ASN A 157 16.23 -6.25 1.07
C ASN A 157 16.08 -7.78 1.19
N ARG A 158 16.41 -8.36 2.35
CA ARG A 158 16.33 -9.81 2.57
C ARG A 158 14.91 -10.32 2.85
N ARG A 159 13.97 -9.42 3.17
CA ARG A 159 12.61 -9.73 3.61
C ARG A 159 11.56 -9.18 2.65
N VAL A 160 11.95 -8.61 1.52
CA VAL A 160 11.02 -7.97 0.57
C VAL A 160 11.21 -8.56 -0.82
N THR A 161 10.12 -9.02 -1.40
CA THR A 161 10.02 -9.36 -2.82
C THR A 161 9.15 -8.32 -3.52
N ILE A 162 9.72 -7.57 -4.45
CA ILE A 162 9.01 -6.55 -5.22
C ILE A 162 8.57 -7.15 -6.55
N HIS A 163 7.27 -7.03 -6.85
CA HIS A 163 6.62 -7.55 -8.04
C HIS A 163 6.15 -6.38 -8.91
N PRO A 164 6.84 -6.06 -10.03
CA PRO A 164 6.45 -4.99 -10.94
C PRO A 164 5.27 -5.42 -11.84
N THR A 165 4.16 -5.84 -11.22
CA THR A 165 2.99 -6.47 -11.84
C THR A 165 1.71 -6.02 -11.15
N GLY A 166 0.59 -6.02 -11.89
CA GLY A 166 -0.73 -5.84 -11.29
C GLY A 166 -1.23 -7.12 -10.64
N VAL A 167 -2.19 -7.01 -9.73
CA VAL A 167 -2.92 -8.17 -9.17
C VAL A 167 -4.39 -8.08 -9.59
N GLY A 168 -4.95 -9.18 -10.09
CA GLY A 168 -6.31 -9.28 -10.62
C GLY A 168 -6.44 -10.48 -11.57
N SER A 169 -7.22 -10.33 -12.63
CA SER A 169 -7.35 -11.33 -13.69
C SER A 169 -6.02 -11.55 -14.42
N PRO A 170 -5.53 -12.80 -14.54
CA PRO A 170 -4.31 -13.11 -15.29
C PRO A 170 -4.36 -12.78 -16.79
N ASP A 171 -5.56 -12.64 -17.34
CA ASP A 171 -5.76 -12.27 -18.75
C ASP A 171 -5.65 -10.76 -18.98
N THR A 172 -5.57 -9.97 -17.91
CA THR A 172 -5.46 -8.51 -17.95
C THR A 172 -4.02 -8.05 -18.15
N TRP A 173 -3.89 -6.96 -18.91
CA TRP A 173 -2.66 -6.19 -19.03
C TRP A 173 -3.00 -4.70 -19.09
N MET A 174 -2.04 -3.87 -18.70
CA MET A 174 -2.17 -2.41 -18.75
C MET A 174 -0.94 -1.79 -19.39
N ASN A 175 -1.15 -0.70 -20.12
CA ASN A 175 -0.09 0.19 -20.53
C ASN A 175 0.20 1.22 -19.44
N VAL A 176 1.43 1.25 -18.94
CA VAL A 176 1.86 2.18 -17.90
C VAL A 176 2.95 3.12 -18.41
N PRO A 177 3.02 4.37 -17.93
CA PRO A 177 4.03 5.30 -18.37
C PRO A 177 5.43 4.87 -17.93
N ILE A 178 6.38 4.93 -18.87
CA ILE A 178 7.82 4.70 -18.59
C ILE A 178 8.49 5.98 -18.02
N GLY A 179 7.88 7.15 -18.22
CA GLY A 179 8.43 8.43 -17.78
C GLY A 179 8.49 8.58 -16.26
N ASP A 180 9.41 9.42 -15.78
CA ASP A 180 9.69 9.62 -14.35
C ASP A 180 8.62 10.45 -13.58
N GLY A 181 7.47 10.70 -14.20
CA GLY A 181 6.38 11.53 -13.67
C GLY A 181 6.68 13.03 -13.61
N GLY A 182 7.86 13.47 -14.07
CA GLY A 182 8.30 14.86 -13.96
C GLY A 182 8.46 15.31 -12.51
N SER A 183 7.64 16.27 -12.07
CA SER A 183 7.83 16.91 -10.75
C SER A 183 7.40 16.07 -9.55
N ALA A 184 6.60 15.01 -9.73
CA ALA A 184 6.10 14.13 -8.67
C ALA A 184 5.94 12.71 -9.23
N LEU A 185 6.09 11.71 -8.36
CA LEU A 185 5.75 10.34 -8.74
C LEU A 185 4.24 10.25 -8.98
N PRO A 186 3.79 9.56 -10.04
CA PRO A 186 2.37 9.42 -10.30
C PRO A 186 1.65 8.64 -9.20
N SER A 187 0.52 9.14 -8.72
CA SER A 187 -0.23 8.60 -7.58
C SER A 187 -1.65 8.11 -7.92
N PHE A 188 -2.09 8.21 -9.17
CA PHE A 188 -3.43 7.77 -9.61
C PHE A 188 -3.34 7.21 -11.03
N TYR A 189 -3.42 5.88 -11.19
CA TYR A 189 -3.56 5.25 -12.50
C TYR A 189 -4.56 4.11 -12.46
N SER A 190 -5.35 3.97 -13.53
CA SER A 190 -6.24 2.84 -13.73
C SER A 190 -6.07 2.28 -15.14
N SER A 191 -6.60 1.08 -15.35
CA SER A 191 -6.49 0.28 -16.59
C SER A 191 -6.95 0.98 -17.87
N ASP A 192 -7.63 2.10 -17.75
CA ASP A 192 -8.33 2.76 -18.85
C ASP A 192 -7.55 3.95 -19.44
N MET A 193 -6.31 4.21 -18.99
CA MET A 193 -5.48 5.32 -19.50
C MET A 193 -4.54 4.91 -20.66
N GLN A 194 -4.35 5.82 -21.63
CA GLN A 194 -3.40 5.68 -22.75
C GLN A 194 -2.28 6.74 -22.64
N PHE A 195 -1.02 6.37 -22.86
CA PHE A 195 0.11 7.31 -22.86
C PHE A 195 1.00 7.21 -24.12
N ASP A 196 1.86 8.21 -24.31
CA ASP A 196 2.73 8.34 -25.50
C ASP A 196 3.98 7.44 -25.44
N SER A 197 4.31 6.88 -24.26
CA SER A 197 5.38 5.89 -24.06
C SER A 197 5.00 4.90 -22.97
N ASP A 198 4.66 3.68 -23.39
CA ASP A 198 4.04 2.68 -22.53
C ASP A 198 4.96 1.47 -22.33
N ALA A 199 5.06 0.99 -21.09
CA ALA A 199 5.45 -0.38 -20.79
C ALA A 199 4.18 -1.21 -20.63
N GLU A 200 4.15 -2.41 -21.22
CA GLU A 200 3.09 -3.37 -20.97
C GLU A 200 3.35 -4.06 -19.63
N VAL A 201 2.40 -3.96 -18.71
CA VAL A 201 2.41 -4.67 -17.42
C VAL A 201 1.30 -5.71 -17.44
N ARG A 202 1.68 -6.96 -17.23
CA ARG A 202 0.75 -8.09 -17.07
C ARG A 202 0.24 -8.14 -15.65
N PHE A 203 -0.90 -8.78 -15.44
CA PHE A 203 -1.46 -9.00 -14.12
C PHE A 203 -1.24 -10.45 -13.70
N THR A 204 -1.06 -10.68 -12.41
CA THR A 204 -1.09 -12.00 -11.78
C THR A 204 -2.35 -12.13 -10.93
N SER A 205 -2.79 -13.35 -10.64
CA SER A 205 -3.87 -13.56 -9.66
C SER A 205 -3.32 -13.64 -8.24
N LEU A 206 -4.16 -13.30 -7.26
CA LEU A 206 -3.81 -13.52 -5.85
C LEU A 206 -3.65 -15.03 -5.55
N ASN A 207 -4.44 -15.89 -6.21
CA ASN A 207 -4.25 -17.35 -6.14
C ASN A 207 -2.85 -17.81 -6.56
N ALA A 208 -2.20 -17.13 -7.51
CA ALA A 208 -0.86 -17.53 -7.97
C ALA A 208 0.22 -17.35 -6.90
N LEU A 209 -0.02 -16.53 -5.87
CA LEU A 209 0.90 -16.35 -4.74
C LEU A 209 0.78 -17.46 -3.69
N LEU A 210 -0.31 -18.22 -3.71
CA LEU A 210 -0.61 -19.22 -2.67
C LEU A 210 0.54 -20.23 -2.44
N PRO A 211 1.18 -20.81 -3.48
CA PRO A 211 2.27 -21.76 -3.25
C PRO A 211 3.51 -21.13 -2.60
N GLU A 212 3.80 -19.86 -2.93
CA GLU A 212 4.95 -19.13 -2.38
C GLU A 212 4.70 -18.82 -0.91
N VAL A 213 3.50 -18.29 -0.59
CA VAL A 213 3.08 -17.94 0.78
C VAL A 213 3.07 -19.16 1.71
N LEU A 214 2.54 -20.30 1.24
CA LEU A 214 2.58 -21.55 2.01
C LEU A 214 4.01 -22.12 2.15
N GLY A 215 4.92 -21.77 1.23
CA GLY A 215 6.33 -22.14 1.26
C GLY A 215 7.14 -21.35 2.29
N GLU A 216 6.73 -20.14 2.65
CA GLU A 216 7.50 -19.27 3.54
C GLU A 216 7.54 -19.77 4.99
N THR A 217 6.50 -20.47 5.46
CA THR A 217 6.45 -21.11 6.79
C THR A 217 7.16 -22.46 6.86
N SER A 218 7.47 -23.07 5.71
CA SER A 218 8.14 -24.38 5.64
C SER A 218 9.66 -24.28 5.41
N GLY A 219 10.21 -23.07 5.34
CA GLY A 219 11.61 -22.80 5.11
C GLY A 219 12.51 -23.00 6.33
N GLU A 220 13.03 -24.21 6.46
CA GLU A 220 14.26 -24.53 7.18
C GLU A 220 15.39 -23.55 6.80
N THR A 221 16.12 -23.08 7.81
CA THR A 221 17.45 -22.49 7.65
C THR A 221 18.37 -23.50 6.97
N SER A 222 18.48 -23.43 5.64
CA SER A 222 19.49 -24.15 4.87
C SER A 222 20.86 -23.48 5.04
N ASP A 223 21.37 -23.46 6.27
CA ASP A 223 22.79 -23.32 6.58
C ASP A 223 23.25 -24.70 7.08
N ALA A 224 23.65 -25.56 6.16
CA ALA A 224 24.26 -26.85 6.50
C ALA A 224 25.46 -27.15 5.60
N ASP A 225 26.59 -26.55 5.96
CA ASP A 225 27.89 -27.23 5.84
C ASP A 225 27.91 -28.38 6.86
N GLY A 226 28.03 -29.64 6.41
CA GLY A 226 28.49 -30.74 7.27
C GLY A 226 27.75 -32.08 7.20
N GLN A 227 28.14 -32.91 6.23
CA GLN A 227 28.32 -34.39 6.27
C GLN A 227 27.53 -35.32 7.24
N SER A 228 26.85 -36.31 6.62
CA SER A 228 26.60 -37.73 7.01
C SER A 228 25.49 -38.01 8.06
N GLN A 229 24.62 -39.04 8.02
CA GLN A 229 24.48 -40.37 7.38
C GLN A 229 22.98 -40.73 7.21
N PRO A 230 22.58 -41.75 6.40
CA PRO A 230 21.18 -42.16 6.27
C PRO A 230 20.80 -43.21 7.33
N GLY A 231 19.93 -42.84 8.28
CA GLY A 231 19.22 -43.76 9.16
C GLY A 231 17.79 -43.97 8.68
N GLU A 232 17.42 -45.21 8.39
CA GLU A 232 16.06 -45.61 8.02
C GLU A 232 15.08 -45.35 9.17
N GLY A 233 14.20 -44.36 8.99
CA GLY A 233 13.05 -44.09 9.83
C GLY A 233 11.80 -43.95 8.94
N LEU A 234 10.71 -44.62 9.32
CA LEU A 234 9.43 -44.58 8.61
C LEU A 234 8.99 -43.14 8.30
N PRO A 235 8.28 -42.88 7.19
CA PRO A 235 7.69 -41.57 6.96
C PRO A 235 6.61 -41.32 8.02
N GLY A 236 6.97 -40.56 9.05
CA GLY A 236 6.01 -39.87 9.88
C GLY A 236 5.17 -38.99 8.97
N ALA A 237 3.85 -39.04 9.14
CA ALA A 237 2.93 -38.16 8.44
C ALA A 237 3.45 -36.71 8.52
N PRO A 238 3.42 -35.93 7.44
CA PRO A 238 3.78 -34.53 7.52
C PRO A 238 2.84 -33.91 8.55
N GLY A 239 3.40 -33.40 9.65
CA GLY A 239 2.66 -32.51 10.52
C GLY A 239 2.09 -31.42 9.64
N ARG A 240 0.77 -31.29 9.58
CA ARG A 240 0.14 -30.11 8.98
C ARG A 240 0.64 -28.94 9.80
N GLY A 241 1.66 -28.23 9.29
CA GLY A 241 2.00 -26.91 9.80
C GLY A 241 0.73 -26.08 9.79
N GLU A 242 0.53 -25.30 10.84
CA GLU A 242 -0.51 -24.30 10.88
C GLU A 242 -0.33 -23.37 9.67
N ALA A 243 -1.43 -22.95 9.03
CA ALA A 243 -1.34 -22.05 7.89
C ALA A 243 -0.65 -20.73 8.32
N PRO A 244 0.16 -20.10 7.45
CA PRO A 244 0.82 -18.84 7.79
C PRO A 244 -0.21 -17.79 8.21
N HIS A 245 0.12 -17.00 9.21
CA HIS A 245 -0.63 -15.79 9.52
C HIS A 245 -0.27 -14.72 8.49
N VAL A 246 -1.24 -14.35 7.65
CA VAL A 246 -1.03 -13.41 6.55
C VAL A 246 -1.91 -12.18 6.71
N THR A 247 -1.31 -11.03 6.48
CA THR A 247 -2.02 -9.77 6.40
C THR A 247 -1.85 -9.13 5.02
N VAL A 248 -2.89 -8.46 4.53
CA VAL A 248 -2.94 -7.94 3.15
C VAL A 248 -3.43 -6.50 3.15
N LYS A 249 -2.75 -5.63 2.39
CA LYS A 249 -3.25 -4.31 1.98
C LYS A 249 -3.63 -4.37 0.50
N ILE A 250 -4.80 -3.85 0.15
CA ILE A 250 -5.28 -3.71 -1.24
C ILE A 250 -5.73 -2.29 -1.47
N ASP A 251 -5.02 -1.56 -2.32
CA ASP A 251 -5.52 -0.28 -2.85
C ASP A 251 -4.93 -0.10 -4.25
N VAL A 252 -5.78 -0.37 -5.25
CA VAL A 252 -5.43 -0.50 -6.66
C VAL A 252 -6.34 0.37 -7.54
N GLU A 253 -6.89 1.44 -6.95
CA GLU A 253 -7.63 2.50 -7.64
C GLU A 253 -8.80 1.99 -8.51
N GLY A 254 -9.57 1.02 -8.00
CA GLY A 254 -10.77 0.46 -8.62
C GLY A 254 -10.67 -0.97 -9.13
N GLY A 255 -9.52 -1.62 -8.96
CA GLY A 255 -9.28 -3.03 -9.30
C GLY A 255 -9.65 -4.01 -8.18
N GLU A 256 -10.14 -3.56 -7.03
CA GLU A 256 -10.23 -4.37 -5.81
C GLU A 256 -11.16 -5.58 -6.03
N ASN A 257 -12.32 -5.36 -6.65
CA ASN A 257 -13.26 -6.44 -6.98
C ASN A 257 -12.61 -7.57 -7.80
N ASP A 258 -11.70 -7.24 -8.70
CA ASP A 258 -11.01 -8.20 -9.58
C ASP A 258 -9.92 -8.98 -8.81
N VAL A 259 -9.21 -8.30 -7.88
CA VAL A 259 -8.29 -8.96 -6.95
C VAL A 259 -9.00 -10.05 -6.14
N PHE A 260 -10.18 -9.74 -5.58
CA PHE A 260 -10.97 -10.71 -4.82
C PHE A 260 -11.56 -11.81 -5.71
N ALA A 261 -12.05 -11.49 -6.91
CA ALA A 261 -12.59 -12.47 -7.84
C ALA A 261 -11.54 -13.54 -8.22
N HIS A 262 -10.28 -13.13 -8.37
CA HIS A 262 -9.15 -14.00 -8.72
C HIS A 262 -8.30 -14.40 -7.49
N GLY A 263 -8.84 -14.26 -6.29
CA GLY A 263 -8.20 -14.60 -5.01
C GLY A 263 -8.94 -15.66 -4.19
N GLN A 264 -9.93 -16.34 -4.75
CA GLN A 264 -10.82 -17.24 -4.01
C GLN A 264 -10.11 -18.41 -3.33
N GLU A 265 -9.15 -19.05 -4.01
CA GLU A 265 -8.39 -20.16 -3.43
C GLU A 265 -7.47 -19.67 -2.31
N PHE A 266 -6.91 -18.47 -2.49
CA PHE A 266 -6.09 -17.81 -1.48
C PHE A 266 -6.92 -17.50 -0.22
N LEU A 267 -8.09 -16.87 -0.37
CA LEU A 267 -8.99 -16.56 0.75
C LEU A 267 -9.43 -17.83 1.50
N ALA A 268 -9.76 -18.90 0.77
CA ALA A 268 -10.18 -20.16 1.33
C ALA A 268 -9.09 -20.90 2.11
N ALA A 269 -7.82 -20.74 1.71
CA ALA A 269 -6.69 -21.44 2.31
C ALA A 269 -6.03 -20.65 3.45
N ILE A 270 -5.97 -19.32 3.33
CA ILE A 270 -5.15 -18.45 4.18
C ILE A 270 -5.99 -17.68 5.19
N HIS A 271 -7.22 -17.28 4.83
CA HIS A 271 -8.07 -16.42 5.67
C HIS A 271 -7.34 -15.17 6.22
N PRO A 272 -6.69 -14.35 5.37
CA PRO A 272 -5.91 -13.20 5.82
C PRO A 272 -6.78 -12.11 6.47
N ASP A 273 -6.16 -11.28 7.30
CA ASP A 273 -6.72 -9.96 7.65
C ASP A 273 -6.39 -8.96 6.53
N ILE A 274 -7.41 -8.25 6.03
CA ILE A 274 -7.30 -7.46 4.81
C ILE A 274 -7.70 -6.01 5.06
N LEU A 275 -6.76 -5.09 4.86
CA LEU A 275 -7.01 -3.67 4.71
C LEU A 275 -7.27 -3.35 3.24
N CYS A 276 -8.43 -2.77 2.90
CA CYS A 276 -8.82 -2.52 1.51
C CYS A 276 -9.42 -1.11 1.33
N GLU A 277 -8.94 -0.35 0.36
CA GLU A 277 -9.61 0.89 -0.04
C GLU A 277 -10.83 0.59 -0.91
N VAL A 278 -11.98 1.22 -0.62
CA VAL A 278 -13.23 1.01 -1.33
C VAL A 278 -13.74 2.36 -1.84
N LEU A 279 -13.47 2.65 -3.12
CA LEU A 279 -13.79 3.93 -3.75
C LEU A 279 -15.26 4.02 -4.19
N GLU A 280 -15.91 5.16 -3.89
CA GLU A 280 -17.35 5.39 -4.15
C GLU A 280 -17.75 5.27 -5.62
N ASP A 281 -16.88 5.72 -6.53
CA ASP A 281 -17.14 5.78 -7.96
C ASP A 281 -16.69 4.55 -8.74
N ARG A 282 -15.97 3.61 -8.10
CA ARG A 282 -15.34 2.46 -8.77
C ARG A 282 -15.71 1.12 -8.18
N ALA A 283 -15.83 1.04 -6.86
CA ALA A 283 -16.09 -0.22 -6.17
C ALA A 283 -17.47 -0.77 -6.54
N LYS A 284 -17.60 -2.10 -6.54
CA LYS A 284 -18.86 -2.83 -6.66
C LYS A 284 -19.14 -3.57 -5.34
N PRO A 285 -19.76 -2.92 -4.34
CA PRO A 285 -19.84 -3.48 -2.99
C PRO A 285 -20.60 -4.80 -2.90
N ARG A 286 -21.63 -4.99 -3.72
CA ARG A 286 -22.40 -6.26 -3.74
C ARG A 286 -21.56 -7.44 -4.19
N GLU A 287 -20.72 -7.23 -5.19
CA GLU A 287 -19.81 -8.25 -5.71
C GLU A 287 -18.70 -8.54 -4.69
N LEU A 288 -18.13 -7.47 -4.11
CA LEU A 288 -17.11 -7.57 -3.07
C LEU A 288 -17.61 -8.37 -1.85
N MET A 289 -18.81 -8.05 -1.36
CA MET A 289 -19.45 -8.81 -0.28
C MET A 289 -19.78 -10.26 -0.66
N GLY A 290 -20.01 -10.54 -1.95
CA GLY A 290 -20.18 -11.91 -2.44
C GLY A 290 -18.90 -12.71 -2.26
N HIS A 291 -17.78 -12.17 -2.75
CA HIS A 291 -16.45 -12.81 -2.66
C HIS A 291 -15.99 -13.03 -1.21
N LEU A 292 -16.29 -12.09 -0.31
CA LEU A 292 -15.89 -12.16 1.11
C LEU A 292 -16.87 -12.98 1.97
N GLY A 293 -18.16 -12.86 1.69
CA GLY A 293 -19.22 -13.48 2.49
C GLY A 293 -19.22 -15.00 2.46
N GLU A 294 -18.68 -15.61 1.40
CA GLU A 294 -18.51 -17.07 1.30
C GLU A 294 -17.60 -17.64 2.39
N TYR A 295 -16.66 -16.83 2.93
CA TYR A 295 -15.69 -17.25 3.93
C TYR A 295 -15.96 -16.70 5.33
N GLY A 296 -17.07 -15.96 5.52
CA GLY A 296 -17.48 -15.47 6.85
C GLY A 296 -16.79 -14.19 7.32
N TYR A 297 -16.23 -13.40 6.40
CA TYR A 297 -15.61 -12.12 6.74
C TYR A 297 -16.59 -11.10 7.35
N HIS A 298 -16.12 -10.41 8.38
CA HIS A 298 -16.74 -9.24 8.99
C HIS A 298 -16.18 -7.95 8.37
N TYR A 299 -16.99 -6.90 8.30
CA TYR A 299 -16.66 -5.64 7.63
C TYR A 299 -16.55 -4.49 8.63
N TYR A 300 -15.43 -3.76 8.60
CA TYR A 300 -15.21 -2.62 9.46
C TYR A 300 -14.79 -1.41 8.64
N LEU A 301 -15.56 -0.32 8.71
CA LEU A 301 -15.14 0.95 8.15
C LEU A 301 -14.08 1.57 9.06
N ILE A 302 -12.96 2.00 8.48
CA ILE A 302 -11.87 2.63 9.21
C ILE A 302 -12.18 4.12 9.39
N GLY A 303 -12.29 4.52 10.65
CA GLY A 303 -12.46 5.90 11.08
C GLY A 303 -11.14 6.61 11.34
N GLU A 304 -11.24 7.74 12.03
CA GLU A 304 -10.08 8.55 12.42
C GLU A 304 -9.29 7.96 13.59
N ASP A 305 -9.95 7.20 14.46
CA ASP A 305 -9.38 6.64 15.69
C ASP A 305 -9.97 5.27 16.09
N ARG A 306 -10.88 4.72 15.26
CA ARG A 306 -11.66 3.53 15.56
C ARG A 306 -12.19 2.82 14.33
N LEU A 307 -12.62 1.58 14.54
CA LEU A 307 -13.30 0.73 13.58
C LEU A 307 -14.81 0.78 13.81
N TYR A 308 -15.59 0.98 12.74
CA TYR A 308 -17.04 0.91 12.81
C TYR A 308 -17.50 -0.41 12.20
N ALA A 309 -18.05 -1.32 13.03
CA ALA A 309 -18.58 -2.58 12.53
C ALA A 309 -19.81 -2.33 11.63
N GLN A 310 -19.83 -2.95 10.44
CA GLN A 310 -20.90 -2.79 9.46
C GLN A 310 -21.37 -4.15 8.95
N THR A 311 -22.66 -4.24 8.64
CA THR A 311 -23.24 -5.43 8.00
C THR A 311 -23.18 -5.37 6.48
N THR A 312 -22.97 -4.18 5.91
CA THR A 312 -22.88 -3.96 4.47
C THR A 312 -21.75 -3.02 4.16
N ILE A 313 -20.95 -3.34 3.13
CA ILE A 313 -19.95 -2.42 2.59
C ILE A 313 -20.69 -1.31 1.85
N ARG A 314 -20.47 -0.06 2.29
CA ARG A 314 -21.00 1.15 1.65
C ARG A 314 -19.85 2.12 1.46
N PRO A 315 -19.40 2.36 0.22
CA PRO A 315 -18.35 3.32 -0.03
C PRO A 315 -18.70 4.67 0.60
N ASP A 316 -17.71 5.33 1.20
CA ASP A 316 -17.86 6.66 1.78
C ASP A 316 -16.87 7.60 1.08
N ALA A 317 -17.35 8.81 0.74
CA ALA A 317 -16.58 9.78 -0.02
C ALA A 317 -15.34 10.31 0.73
N ARG A 318 -15.27 10.10 2.06
CA ARG A 318 -14.19 10.55 2.94
C ARG A 318 -13.42 9.38 3.52
N LEU A 319 -14.11 8.43 4.14
CA LEU A 319 -13.51 7.26 4.79
C LEU A 319 -13.49 6.09 3.81
N ARG A 320 -12.35 5.87 3.17
CA ARG A 320 -12.26 4.95 2.05
C ARG A 320 -11.77 3.56 2.46
N ASP A 321 -11.03 3.45 3.56
CA ASP A 321 -10.43 2.20 3.98
C ASP A 321 -11.37 1.32 4.81
N TRP A 322 -11.31 0.03 4.56
CA TRP A 322 -12.06 -1.01 5.24
C TRP A 322 -11.13 -2.10 5.74
N LEU A 323 -11.42 -2.64 6.91
CA LEU A 323 -10.84 -3.89 7.39
C LEU A 323 -11.83 -5.03 7.15
N PHE A 324 -11.35 -6.11 6.53
CA PHE A 324 -12.03 -7.39 6.42
C PHE A 324 -11.25 -8.42 7.22
N THR A 325 -11.88 -9.00 8.23
CA THR A 325 -11.29 -10.04 9.09
C THR A 325 -12.34 -11.10 9.43
N LEU A 326 -11.92 -12.32 9.77
CA LEU A 326 -12.81 -13.33 10.33
C LEU A 326 -13.18 -13.06 11.79
N ARG A 327 -12.49 -12.13 12.46
CA ARG A 327 -12.77 -11.77 13.85
C ARG A 327 -14.05 -10.96 13.95
N SER A 328 -14.94 -11.37 14.83
CA SER A 328 -16.15 -10.65 15.19
C SER A 328 -15.84 -9.35 15.96
N PRO A 329 -16.81 -8.42 16.10
CA PRO A 329 -16.59 -7.19 16.87
C PRO A 329 -16.14 -7.44 18.32
N ASP A 330 -16.64 -8.50 18.95
CA ASP A 330 -16.26 -8.84 20.32
C ASP A 330 -14.85 -9.39 20.43
N GLU A 331 -14.41 -10.22 19.47
CA GLU A 331 -13.04 -10.71 19.39
C GLU A 331 -12.05 -9.58 19.10
N MET A 332 -12.40 -8.66 18.20
CA MET A 332 -11.59 -7.47 17.92
C MET A 332 -11.44 -6.59 19.17
N ARG A 333 -12.52 -6.34 19.92
CA ARG A 333 -12.43 -5.61 21.20
C ARG A 333 -11.60 -6.36 22.24
N ALA A 334 -11.75 -7.68 22.33
CA ALA A 334 -10.99 -8.52 23.26
C ALA A 334 -9.48 -8.51 22.94
N ALA A 335 -9.13 -8.40 21.66
CA ALA A 335 -7.75 -8.22 21.19
C ALA A 335 -7.23 -6.76 21.34
N GLY A 336 -8.05 -5.84 21.87
CA GLY A 336 -7.65 -4.47 22.18
C GLY A 336 -7.86 -3.45 21.04
N TYR A 337 -8.51 -3.85 19.94
CA TYR A 337 -8.81 -2.92 18.85
C TYR A 337 -10.02 -2.02 19.21
N PRO A 338 -9.96 -0.72 18.87
CA PRO A 338 -11.04 0.23 19.17
C PRO A 338 -12.21 0.02 18.19
N VAL A 339 -13.16 -0.85 18.54
CA VAL A 339 -14.35 -1.12 17.72
C VAL A 339 -15.60 -0.54 18.36
N ASP A 340 -16.32 0.28 17.60
CA ASP A 340 -17.66 0.77 17.92
C ASP A 340 -18.76 -0.20 17.48
#